data_AF-A0A4Q3TRP0-F1
#
_entry.id   AF-A0A4Q3TRP0-F1
#
_cell.length_a   1.000
_cell.length_b   1.000
_cell.length_c   1.000
_cell.angle_alpha   90.00
_cell.angle_beta   90.00
_cell.angle_gamma   90.00
#
_symmetry.space_group_name_H-M   'P 1'
#
loop_
_entity.id
_entity.type
_entity.pdbx_description
1 polymer ?
#
loop_
_entity_poly.entity_id
_entity_poly.type
_entity_poly.pdbx_seq_one_letter_code
_entity_poly.pdbx_strand_id
1 'polypeptide(L)'
;MTNIVILAGLLITLLTGIPVLYQILKNHPRGLIILFFAEGWERFSYYGMRGLLVFYLTQHFFFDDNSATATYGSYTSLVYLLPLLGGLVADRFIGTRKAVAFGALLLVAGHGMMAFEGRDSRQTLLYQPTGQSYAISSEGRGDARDIGIVIDGQKYGFGGAEGGGIAIKDLPATASVPATLPAGSYTMSTDTDATGLNVFYLAVSLIIMGVGFLKPNISTIVGQLYEQGDPRRDSGFT
;
A
#
# COMPACT_ATOMS: atom_id res chain seq x y z
N MET A 1 -14.99 20.20 -15.71
CA MET A 1 -16.13 19.65 -14.92
C MET A 1 -15.73 19.11 -13.54
N THR A 2 -14.47 18.71 -13.31
CA THR A 2 -13.99 18.10 -12.06
C THR A 2 -14.05 18.98 -10.79
N ASN A 3 -14.08 20.31 -10.93
CA ASN A 3 -13.93 21.23 -9.81
C ASN A 3 -15.21 21.38 -8.94
N ILE A 4 -16.40 21.33 -9.56
CA ILE A 4 -17.66 21.53 -8.82
C ILE A 4 -18.01 20.32 -7.93
N VAL A 5 -17.67 19.11 -8.37
CA VAL A 5 -17.89 17.88 -7.60
C VAL A 5 -16.99 17.84 -6.37
N ILE A 6 -15.72 18.21 -6.53
CA ILE A 6 -14.77 18.30 -5.40
C ILE A 6 -15.24 19.37 -4.41
N LEU A 7 -15.63 20.56 -4.89
CA LEU A 7 -16.15 21.63 -4.05
C LEU A 7 -17.41 21.20 -3.29
N ALA A 8 -18.37 20.57 -3.97
CA ALA A 8 -19.58 20.05 -3.35
C ALA A 8 -19.26 18.97 -2.30
N GLY A 9 -18.33 18.05 -2.61
CA GLY A 9 -17.87 17.04 -1.67
C GLY A 9 -17.26 17.63 -0.41
N LEU A 10 -16.30 18.56 -0.55
CA LEU A 10 -15.70 19.28 0.57
C LEU A 10 -16.73 20.05 1.39
N LEU A 11 -17.66 20.73 0.73
CA LEU A 11 -18.74 21.47 1.39
C LEU A 11 -19.61 20.52 2.21
N ILE A 12 -20.07 19.41 1.64
CA ILE A 12 -20.88 18.40 2.35
C ILE A 12 -20.09 17.82 3.53
N THR A 13 -18.82 17.49 3.35
CA THR A 13 -17.95 16.99 4.44
C THR A 13 -17.82 18.01 5.56
N LEU A 14 -17.67 19.30 5.27
CA LEU A 14 -17.59 20.33 6.30
C LEU A 14 -18.94 20.53 7.00
N LEU A 15 -20.03 20.63 6.22
CA LEU A 15 -21.40 20.83 6.73
C LEU A 15 -21.87 19.68 7.60
N THR A 16 -21.43 18.45 7.34
CA THR A 16 -21.82 17.26 8.12
C THR A 16 -20.79 16.91 9.19
N GLY A 17 -19.50 17.05 8.90
CA GLY A 17 -18.42 16.68 9.80
C GLY A 17 -18.24 17.62 10.99
N ILE A 18 -18.40 18.93 10.80
CA ILE A 18 -18.24 19.91 11.88
C ILE A 18 -19.29 19.70 12.99
N PRO A 19 -20.60 19.57 12.68
CA PRO A 19 -21.61 19.29 13.71
C PRO A 19 -21.36 17.98 14.46
N VAL A 20 -20.95 16.91 13.76
CA VAL A 20 -20.64 15.60 14.36
C VAL A 20 -19.45 15.73 15.31
N LEU A 21 -18.37 16.40 14.90
CA LEU A 21 -17.20 16.60 15.73
C LEU A 21 -17.53 17.44 16.98
N TYR A 22 -18.36 18.48 16.81
CA TYR A 22 -18.84 19.30 17.92
C TYR A 22 -19.69 18.50 18.91
N GLN A 23 -20.57 17.63 18.43
CA GLN A 23 -21.37 16.73 19.26
C GLN A 23 -20.48 15.78 20.07
N ILE A 24 -19.51 15.13 19.42
CA ILE A 24 -18.53 14.25 20.08
C ILE A 24 -17.78 15.00 21.18
N LEU A 25 -17.30 16.21 20.90
CA LEU A 25 -16.51 17.01 21.84
C LEU A 25 -17.29 17.48 23.06
N LYS A 26 -18.58 17.82 22.90
CA LYS A 26 -19.41 18.36 23.99
C LYS A 26 -20.19 17.32 24.76
N ASN A 27 -20.75 16.33 24.06
CA ASN A 27 -21.78 15.47 24.61
C ASN A 27 -21.30 14.04 24.89
N HIS A 28 -20.06 13.69 24.54
CA HIS A 28 -19.51 12.35 24.71
C HIS A 28 -18.23 12.32 25.56
N PRO A 29 -17.86 11.17 26.12
CA PRO A 29 -16.63 11.02 26.91
C PRO A 29 -15.40 11.43 26.11
N ARG A 30 -14.43 12.08 26.76
CA ARG A 30 -13.17 12.52 26.13
C ARG A 30 -12.34 11.37 25.53
N GLY A 31 -12.56 10.13 25.97
CA GLY A 31 -11.92 8.98 25.32
C GLY A 31 -12.45 8.70 23.91
N LEU A 32 -13.70 9.08 23.61
CA LEU A 32 -14.33 8.77 22.33
C LEU A 32 -13.63 9.48 21.17
N ILE A 33 -13.23 10.74 21.33
CA ILE A 33 -12.54 11.46 20.26
C ILE A 33 -11.20 10.82 19.90
N ILE A 34 -10.48 10.30 20.89
CA ILE A 34 -9.21 9.59 20.67
C ILE A 34 -9.47 8.31 19.88
N LEU A 35 -10.48 7.53 20.26
CA LEU A 35 -10.85 6.30 19.55
C LEU A 35 -11.38 6.59 18.14
N PHE A 36 -12.17 7.65 17.96
CA PHE A 36 -12.67 8.09 16.65
C PHE A 36 -11.52 8.37 15.68
N PHE A 37 -10.53 9.17 16.09
CA PHE A 37 -9.37 9.43 15.22
C PHE A 37 -8.46 8.22 15.06
N ALA A 38 -8.25 7.43 16.10
CA ALA A 38 -7.46 6.19 15.98
C ALA A 38 -8.08 5.24 14.95
N GLU A 39 -9.40 5.09 14.97
CA GLU A 39 -10.17 4.29 14.02
C GLU A 39 -10.15 4.89 12.61
N GLY A 40 -10.32 6.22 12.50
CA GLY A 40 -10.23 6.93 11.22
C GLY A 40 -8.87 6.79 10.55
N TRP A 41 -7.78 6.91 11.31
CA TRP A 41 -6.42 6.71 10.80
C TRP A 41 -6.13 5.27 10.42
N GLU A 42 -6.64 4.30 11.19
CA GLU A 42 -6.51 2.88 10.83
C GLU A 42 -7.20 2.59 9.50
N ARG A 43 -8.43 3.09 9.30
CA ARG A 43 -9.17 2.97 8.04
C ARG A 43 -8.44 3.62 6.89
N PHE A 44 -7.95 4.85 7.08
CA PHE A 44 -7.17 5.57 6.05
C PHE A 44 -5.96 4.73 5.62
N SER A 45 -5.20 4.21 6.58
CA SER A 45 -4.08 3.29 6.34
C SER A 45 -4.51 2.04 5.57
N TYR A 46 -5.57 1.35 6.03
CA TYR A 46 -6.02 0.10 5.43
C TYR A 46 -6.46 0.27 3.97
N TYR A 47 -7.27 1.29 3.68
CA TYR A 47 -7.74 1.57 2.32
C TYR A 47 -6.61 2.10 1.42
N GLY A 48 -5.65 2.87 1.98
CA GLY A 48 -4.44 3.27 1.28
C GLY A 48 -3.62 2.07 0.82
N MET A 49 -3.34 1.12 1.73
CA MET A 49 -2.64 -0.13 1.40
C MET A 49 -3.43 -0.96 0.38
N ARG A 50 -4.75 -1.07 0.53
CA ARG A 50 -5.62 -1.78 -0.43
C ARG A 50 -5.56 -1.18 -1.85
N GLY A 51 -5.44 0.14 -1.95
CA GLY A 51 -5.39 0.83 -3.23
C GLY A 51 -4.00 0.84 -3.87
N LEU A 52 -2.93 0.92 -3.08
CA LEU A 52 -1.59 1.25 -3.58
C LEU A 52 -0.57 0.10 -3.47
N LEU A 53 -0.79 -0.91 -2.63
CA LEU A 53 0.23 -1.92 -2.33
C LEU A 53 0.68 -2.71 -3.56
N VAL A 54 -0.26 -3.16 -4.39
CA VAL A 54 0.07 -3.91 -5.62
C VAL A 54 0.82 -3.02 -6.61
N PHE A 55 0.42 -1.75 -6.76
CA PHE A 55 1.14 -0.80 -7.60
C PHE A 55 2.56 -0.55 -7.09
N TYR A 56 2.73 -0.43 -5.78
CA TYR A 56 4.05 -0.26 -5.17
C TYR A 56 4.94 -1.48 -5.44
N LEU A 57 4.44 -2.70 -5.23
CA LEU A 57 5.20 -3.94 -5.47
C LEU A 57 5.60 -4.10 -6.94
N THR A 58 4.69 -3.79 -7.87
CA THR A 58 4.92 -3.95 -9.32
C THR A 58 5.76 -2.84 -9.93
N GLN A 59 5.71 -1.61 -9.39
CA GLN A 59 6.44 -0.47 -9.94
C GLN A 59 7.78 -0.23 -9.24
N HIS A 60 7.84 -0.36 -7.93
CA HIS A 60 9.05 -0.11 -7.15
C HIS A 60 9.98 -1.33 -7.13
N PHE A 61 9.42 -2.51 -6.88
CA PHE A 61 10.19 -3.75 -6.76
C PHE A 61 10.17 -4.62 -8.03
N PHE A 62 9.42 -4.23 -9.06
CA PHE A 62 9.22 -5.02 -10.29
C PHE A 62 8.76 -6.46 -10.05
N PHE A 63 7.92 -6.67 -9.03
CA PHE A 63 7.26 -7.95 -8.83
C PHE A 63 6.34 -8.23 -10.02
N ASP A 64 6.27 -9.48 -10.45
CA ASP A 64 5.24 -9.91 -11.38
C ASP A 64 3.86 -9.86 -10.72
N ASP A 65 2.81 -9.80 -11.55
CA ASP A 65 1.43 -9.64 -11.07
C ASP A 65 1.01 -10.75 -10.11
N ASN A 66 1.49 -11.99 -10.29
CA ASN A 66 1.15 -13.10 -9.41
C ASN A 66 1.82 -12.92 -8.05
N SER A 67 3.12 -12.61 -8.01
CA SER A 67 3.85 -12.37 -6.76
C SER A 67 3.31 -11.16 -5.98
N ALA A 68 2.98 -10.07 -6.69
CA ALA A 68 2.39 -8.88 -6.07
C ALA A 68 0.99 -9.17 -5.49
N THR A 69 0.14 -9.87 -6.26
CA THR A 69 -1.20 -10.26 -5.82
C THR A 69 -1.16 -11.27 -4.67
N ALA A 70 -0.22 -12.22 -4.70
CA ALA A 70 -0.01 -13.18 -3.61
C ALA A 70 0.39 -12.46 -2.32
N THR A 71 1.33 -11.51 -2.40
CA THR A 71 1.75 -10.69 -1.25
C THR A 71 0.59 -9.87 -0.67
N TYR A 72 -0.19 -9.23 -1.54
CA TYR A 72 -1.40 -8.49 -1.12
C TYR A 72 -2.45 -9.42 -0.49
N GLY A 73 -2.62 -10.63 -1.03
CA GLY A 73 -3.49 -11.66 -0.48
C GLY A 73 -3.06 -12.07 0.92
N SER A 74 -1.78 -12.38 1.11
CA SER A 74 -1.22 -12.71 2.44
C SER A 74 -1.39 -11.58 3.44
N TYR A 75 -1.09 -10.34 3.05
CA TYR A 75 -1.34 -9.15 3.86
C TYR A 75 -2.81 -9.07 4.31
N THR A 76 -3.73 -9.16 3.36
CA THR A 76 -5.17 -9.06 3.62
C THR A 76 -5.62 -10.17 4.56
N SER A 77 -5.28 -11.43 4.27
CA SER A 77 -5.64 -12.56 5.13
C SER A 77 -5.14 -12.39 6.56
N LEU A 78 -3.89 -11.95 6.74
CA LEU A 78 -3.32 -11.72 8.06
C LEU A 78 -3.99 -10.54 8.79
N VAL A 79 -4.32 -9.45 8.11
CA VAL A 79 -5.08 -8.33 8.69
C VAL A 79 -6.46 -8.76 9.20
N TYR A 80 -7.09 -9.76 8.58
CA TYR A 80 -8.35 -10.33 9.08
C TYR A 80 -8.16 -11.38 10.18
N LEU A 81 -7.04 -12.11 10.18
CA LEU A 81 -6.78 -13.18 11.14
C LEU A 81 -6.20 -12.68 12.47
N LEU A 82 -5.20 -11.79 12.43
CA LEU A 82 -4.51 -11.32 13.63
C LEU A 82 -5.40 -10.59 14.65
N PRO A 83 -6.49 -9.88 14.27
CA PRO A 83 -7.43 -9.33 15.23
C PRO A 83 -7.98 -10.37 16.22
N LEU A 84 -8.21 -11.61 15.78
CA LEU A 84 -8.65 -12.67 16.68
C LEU A 84 -7.60 -12.94 17.76
N LEU A 85 -6.32 -13.06 17.36
CA LEU A 85 -5.23 -13.32 18.30
C LEU A 85 -4.97 -12.13 19.21
N GLY A 86 -5.00 -10.91 18.68
CA GLY A 86 -4.80 -9.69 19.46
C GLY A 86 -5.89 -9.46 20.51
N GLY A 87 -7.14 -9.82 20.20
CA GLY A 87 -8.24 -9.83 21.17
C GLY A 87 -8.00 -10.85 22.29
N LEU A 88 -7.71 -12.10 21.92
CA LEU A 88 -7.44 -13.17 22.90
C LEU A 88 -6.28 -12.84 23.85
N VAL A 89 -5.21 -12.24 23.33
CA VAL A 89 -4.05 -11.83 24.14
C VAL A 89 -4.42 -10.66 25.06
N ALA A 90 -5.20 -9.70 24.58
CA ALA A 90 -5.67 -8.58 25.38
C ALA A 90 -6.56 -9.03 26.53
N ASP A 91 -7.50 -9.93 26.26
CA ASP A 91 -8.43 -10.46 27.26
C ASP A 91 -7.72 -11.26 28.35
N ARG A 92 -6.70 -12.02 27.98
CA ARG A 92 -6.04 -12.96 28.91
C ARG A 92 -4.83 -12.39 29.63
N PHE A 93 -4.06 -11.49 29.02
CA PHE A 93 -2.71 -11.16 29.52
C PHE A 93 -2.47 -9.67 29.76
N ILE A 94 -2.78 -8.81 28.79
CA ILE A 94 -2.28 -7.42 28.80
C ILE A 94 -3.37 -6.36 29.06
N GLY A 95 -4.64 -6.69 28.86
CA GLY A 95 -5.76 -5.77 28.95
C GLY A 95 -5.92 -4.89 27.71
N THR A 96 -7.17 -4.49 27.43
CA THR A 96 -7.57 -3.78 26.20
C THR A 96 -6.84 -2.45 25.98
N ARG A 97 -6.69 -1.63 27.03
CA ARG A 97 -6.01 -0.32 26.93
C ARG A 97 -4.54 -0.45 26.51
N LYS A 98 -3.81 -1.40 27.08
CA LYS A 98 -2.40 -1.63 26.75
C LYS A 98 -2.26 -2.26 25.37
N ALA A 99 -3.18 -3.16 25.00
CA ALA A 99 -3.24 -3.74 23.67
C ALA A 99 -3.43 -2.66 22.59
N VAL A 100 -4.38 -1.73 22.77
CA VAL A 100 -4.58 -0.63 21.81
C VAL A 100 -3.36 0.28 21.72
N ALA A 101 -2.76 0.65 22.85
CA ALA A 101 -1.55 1.48 22.85
C ALA A 101 -0.38 0.78 22.12
N PHE A 102 -0.18 -0.51 22.37
CA PHE A 102 0.81 -1.32 21.67
C PHE A 102 0.52 -1.39 20.17
N GLY A 103 -0.71 -1.70 19.77
CA GLY A 103 -1.11 -1.76 18.37
C GLY A 103 -0.92 -0.42 17.64
N ALA A 104 -1.25 0.69 18.28
CA ALA A 104 -1.04 2.03 17.74
C ALA A 104 0.45 2.35 17.53
N LEU A 105 1.33 1.98 18.46
CA LEU A 105 2.78 2.15 18.31
C LEU A 105 3.33 1.34 17.13
N LEU A 106 2.87 0.09 16.96
CA LEU A 106 3.27 -0.74 15.83
C LEU A 106 2.78 -0.17 14.49
N LEU A 107 1.56 0.35 14.44
CA LEU A 107 1.02 1.03 13.24
C LEU A 107 1.86 2.26 12.85
N VAL A 108 2.19 3.10 13.83
CA VAL A 108 3.04 4.28 13.61
C VAL A 108 4.43 3.87 13.16
N ALA A 109 5.04 2.88 13.81
CA ALA A 109 6.35 2.38 13.43
C ALA A 109 6.36 1.76 12.03
N GLY A 110 5.35 0.95 11.69
CA GLY A 110 5.22 0.34 10.37
C GLY A 110 5.04 1.37 9.27
N HIS A 111 4.12 2.32 9.41
CA HIS A 111 3.96 3.40 8.43
C HIS A 111 5.17 4.34 8.39
N GLY A 112 5.83 4.57 9.52
CA GLY A 112 7.09 5.31 9.57
C GLY A 112 8.18 4.60 8.78
N MET A 113 8.26 3.26 8.85
CA MET A 113 9.20 2.47 8.06
C MET A 113 8.86 2.47 6.57
N MET A 114 7.58 2.52 6.19
CA MET A 114 7.16 2.64 4.79
C MET A 114 7.69 3.91 4.11
N ALA A 115 8.04 4.95 4.87
CA ALA A 115 8.66 6.16 4.32
C ALA A 115 10.11 5.94 3.84
N PHE A 116 10.73 4.80 4.20
CA PHE A 116 12.07 4.43 3.76
C PHE A 116 11.97 3.39 2.65
N GLU A 117 11.87 3.88 1.41
CA GLU A 117 11.57 3.08 0.21
C GLU A 117 12.80 2.32 -0.34
N GLY A 118 14.00 2.77 0.03
CA GLY A 118 15.26 2.24 -0.52
C GLY A 118 15.58 2.79 -1.91
N ARG A 119 16.39 2.06 -2.69
CA ARG A 119 16.64 2.40 -4.10
C ARG A 119 15.60 1.73 -4.99
N ASP A 120 15.24 2.38 -6.09
CA ASP A 120 14.40 1.74 -7.11
C ASP A 120 15.09 0.50 -7.67
N SER A 121 14.34 -0.59 -7.79
CA SER A 121 14.82 -1.79 -8.48
C SER A 121 15.12 -1.45 -9.94
N ARG A 122 16.05 -2.17 -10.57
CA ARG A 122 16.42 -1.93 -11.98
C ARG A 122 16.16 -3.17 -12.81
N GLN A 123 15.45 -3.02 -13.92
CA GLN A 123 15.24 -4.10 -14.87
C GLN A 123 16.21 -3.95 -16.04
N THR A 124 16.84 -5.06 -16.44
CA THR A 124 17.83 -5.11 -17.51
C THR A 124 17.48 -6.22 -18.49
N LEU A 125 17.56 -5.93 -19.78
CA LEU A 125 17.42 -6.87 -20.88
C LEU A 125 18.82 -7.29 -21.32
N LEU A 126 19.16 -8.58 -21.13
CA LEU A 126 20.36 -9.17 -21.68
C LEU A 126 20.06 -9.76 -23.06
N TYR A 127 20.72 -9.27 -24.11
CA TYR A 127 20.59 -9.82 -25.46
C TYR A 127 21.65 -10.91 -25.69
N GLN A 128 21.22 -12.17 -25.68
CA GLN A 128 22.11 -13.34 -25.65
C GLN A 128 23.09 -13.45 -26.82
N PRO A 129 22.72 -13.15 -28.09
CA PRO A 129 23.64 -13.25 -29.21
C PRO A 129 24.86 -12.32 -29.14
N THR A 130 24.73 -11.18 -28.45
CA THR A 130 25.81 -10.19 -28.31
C THR A 130 26.38 -10.14 -26.89
N GLY A 131 25.66 -10.67 -25.91
CA GLY A 131 25.98 -10.54 -24.49
C GLY A 131 25.81 -9.12 -23.93
N GLN A 132 25.25 -8.17 -24.70
CA GLN A 132 25.04 -6.80 -24.24
C GLN A 132 23.78 -6.66 -23.38
N SER A 133 23.87 -5.82 -22.36
CA SER A 133 22.81 -5.53 -21.39
C SER A 133 22.24 -4.13 -21.61
N TYR A 134 20.92 -4.03 -21.68
CA TYR A 134 20.18 -2.79 -21.89
C TYR A 134 19.28 -2.50 -20.71
N ALA A 135 19.39 -1.30 -20.12
CA ALA A 135 18.54 -0.90 -19.01
C ALA A 135 17.11 -0.64 -19.51
N ILE A 136 16.12 -1.10 -18.75
CA ILE A 136 14.72 -0.73 -18.94
C ILE A 136 14.43 0.42 -18.00
N SER A 137 14.05 1.56 -18.58
CA SER A 137 13.62 2.74 -17.84
C SER A 137 12.10 2.81 -17.87
N SER A 138 11.49 2.99 -16.69
CA SER A 138 10.08 3.33 -16.59
C SER A 138 9.92 4.67 -15.89
N GLU A 139 9.32 5.64 -16.56
CA GLU A 139 8.98 6.95 -16.01
C GLU A 139 7.45 7.07 -15.88
N GLY A 140 6.98 7.80 -14.87
CA GLY A 140 5.55 7.97 -14.61
C GLY A 140 4.91 6.84 -13.78
N ARG A 141 3.61 6.96 -13.50
CA ARG A 141 2.85 6.07 -12.59
C ARG A 141 1.45 5.79 -13.18
N GLY A 142 0.99 4.55 -13.03
CA GLY A 142 -0.34 4.14 -13.52
C GLY A 142 -0.48 4.25 -15.03
N ASP A 143 -1.57 4.85 -15.51
CA ASP A 143 -1.87 5.01 -16.95
C ASP A 143 -0.90 5.96 -17.68
N ALA A 144 -0.14 6.77 -16.94
CA ALA A 144 0.88 7.67 -17.49
C ALA A 144 2.29 7.05 -17.51
N ARG A 145 2.40 5.73 -17.33
CA ARG A 145 3.68 5.01 -17.29
C ARG A 145 4.25 4.85 -18.70
N ASP A 146 5.42 5.44 -18.92
CA ASP A 146 6.21 5.33 -20.15
C ASP A 146 7.39 4.39 -19.91
N ILE A 147 7.32 3.19 -20.50
CA ILE A 147 8.32 2.13 -20.36
C ILE A 147 9.10 2.02 -21.66
N GLY A 148 10.43 2.07 -21.57
CA GLY A 148 11.30 1.94 -22.74
C GLY A 148 12.62 1.25 -22.42
N ILE A 149 13.25 0.72 -23.45
CA ILE A 149 14.61 0.17 -23.40
C ILE A 149 15.58 1.30 -23.75
N VAL A 150 16.60 1.49 -22.91
CA VAL A 150 17.66 2.47 -23.17
C VAL A 150 18.73 1.81 -24.04
N ILE A 151 18.86 2.29 -25.27
CA ILE A 151 19.83 1.83 -26.26
C ILE A 151 20.64 3.04 -26.71
N ASP A 152 21.97 2.95 -26.62
CA ASP A 152 22.88 4.04 -26.99
C ASP A 152 22.55 5.41 -26.32
N GLY A 153 22.00 5.36 -25.10
CA GLY A 153 21.62 6.55 -24.32
C GLY A 153 20.26 7.16 -24.70
N GLN A 154 19.52 6.57 -25.63
CA GLN A 154 18.16 6.99 -26.00
C GLN A 154 17.12 5.95 -25.56
N LYS A 155 15.96 6.42 -25.11
CA LYS A 155 14.85 5.56 -24.66
C LYS A 155 13.95 5.22 -25.85
N TYR A 156 13.76 3.93 -26.11
CA TYR A 156 12.87 3.44 -27.16
C TYR A 156 11.72 2.63 -26.58
N GLY A 157 10.50 2.93 -27.01
CA GLY A 157 9.33 2.11 -26.67
C GLY A 157 9.43 0.73 -27.30
N PHE A 158 8.88 -0.28 -26.64
CA PHE A 158 8.87 -1.65 -27.17
C PHE A 158 7.52 -2.33 -26.97
N GLY A 159 7.25 -3.38 -27.74
CA GLY A 159 6.02 -4.16 -27.67
C GLY A 159 6.23 -5.59 -28.16
N GLY A 160 5.16 -6.37 -28.28
CA GLY A 160 5.24 -7.71 -28.87
C GLY A 160 5.51 -7.65 -30.37
N ALA A 161 6.41 -8.50 -30.87
CA ALA A 161 6.68 -8.65 -32.31
C ALA A 161 5.68 -9.64 -32.97
N GLU A 162 5.38 -9.43 -34.25
CA GLU A 162 4.66 -10.44 -35.06
C GLU A 162 5.51 -11.71 -35.14
N GLY A 163 5.00 -12.83 -34.62
CA GLY A 163 5.75 -14.08 -34.50
C GLY A 163 6.40 -14.34 -33.12
N GLY A 164 6.20 -13.44 -32.16
CA GLY A 164 6.71 -13.58 -30.78
C GLY A 164 8.08 -12.91 -30.58
N GLY A 165 8.35 -12.52 -29.33
CA GLY A 165 9.52 -11.71 -28.97
C GLY A 165 9.19 -10.23 -28.82
N ILE A 166 10.21 -9.38 -28.84
CA ILE A 166 10.10 -7.94 -28.58
C ILE A 166 10.41 -7.14 -29.84
N ALA A 167 9.50 -6.24 -30.24
CA ALA A 167 9.73 -5.25 -31.28
C ALA A 167 10.02 -3.89 -30.63
N ILE A 168 11.16 -3.29 -30.96
CA ILE A 168 11.58 -1.97 -30.52
C ILE A 168 11.13 -0.95 -31.58
N LYS A 169 10.36 0.05 -31.15
CA LYS A 169 9.78 1.06 -32.04
C LYS A 169 10.82 2.12 -32.39
N ASP A 170 10.81 2.54 -33.65
CA ASP A 170 11.61 3.66 -34.18
C ASP A 170 13.12 3.52 -33.95
N LEU A 171 13.63 2.28 -33.86
CA LEU A 171 15.05 2.02 -33.68
C LEU A 171 15.83 2.27 -34.99
N PRO A 172 16.89 3.09 -34.98
CA PRO A 172 17.71 3.32 -36.17
C PRO A 172 18.48 2.06 -36.59
N ALA A 173 18.69 1.87 -37.90
CA ALA A 173 19.39 0.71 -38.46
C ALA A 173 20.87 0.60 -38.02
N THR A 174 21.44 1.64 -37.43
CA THR A 174 22.81 1.70 -36.90
C THR A 174 22.91 1.28 -35.42
N ALA A 175 21.79 0.96 -34.77
CA ALA A 175 21.76 0.60 -33.36
C ALA A 175 22.51 -0.72 -33.09
N SER A 176 22.95 -0.91 -31.84
CA SER A 176 23.68 -2.11 -31.39
C SER A 176 22.85 -3.40 -31.35
N VAL A 177 21.53 -3.30 -31.56
CA VAL A 177 20.57 -4.42 -31.54
C VAL A 177 19.62 -4.36 -32.74
N PRO A 178 19.12 -5.53 -33.21
CA PRO A 178 18.08 -5.56 -34.22
C PRO A 178 16.77 -4.97 -33.68
N ALA A 179 15.98 -4.34 -34.56
CA ALA A 179 14.68 -3.76 -34.21
C ALA A 179 13.66 -4.80 -33.70
N THR A 180 13.86 -6.08 -34.02
CA THR A 180 13.09 -7.20 -33.48
C THR A 180 14.03 -8.18 -32.78
N LEU A 181 13.74 -8.45 -31.51
CA LEU A 181 14.42 -9.43 -30.68
C LEU A 181 13.58 -10.72 -30.67
N PRO A 182 14.04 -11.80 -31.34
CA PRO A 182 13.30 -13.07 -31.38
C PRO A 182 13.05 -13.63 -29.98
N ALA A 183 11.93 -14.34 -29.80
CA ALA A 183 11.65 -15.05 -28.56
C ALA A 183 12.82 -15.99 -28.19
N GLY A 184 13.24 -15.96 -26.93
CA GLY A 184 14.38 -16.75 -26.43
C GLY A 184 15.76 -16.15 -26.69
N SER A 185 15.89 -15.07 -27.48
CA SER A 185 17.18 -14.38 -27.70
C SER A 185 17.53 -13.36 -26.61
N TYR A 186 16.64 -13.16 -25.64
CA TYR A 186 16.81 -12.19 -24.56
C TYR A 186 16.43 -12.79 -23.20
N THR A 187 16.98 -12.23 -22.14
CA THR A 187 16.62 -12.56 -20.76
C THR A 187 16.42 -11.28 -19.97
N MET A 188 15.28 -11.17 -19.30
CA MET A 188 15.01 -10.07 -18.38
C MET A 188 15.52 -10.44 -17.01
N SER A 189 16.32 -9.56 -16.42
CA SER A 189 16.79 -9.68 -15.05
C SER A 189 16.40 -8.42 -14.27
N THR A 190 15.97 -8.62 -13.03
CA THR A 190 15.66 -7.53 -12.10
C THR A 190 16.69 -7.54 -10.99
N ASP A 191 17.42 -6.43 -10.85
CA ASP A 191 18.24 -6.15 -9.67
C ASP A 191 17.36 -5.47 -8.62
N THR A 192 16.90 -6.26 -7.66
CA THR A 192 16.00 -5.81 -6.58
C THR A 192 16.79 -5.32 -5.38
N ASP A 193 16.36 -4.19 -4.80
CA ASP A 193 16.92 -3.72 -3.53
C ASP A 193 16.52 -4.62 -2.36
N ALA A 194 17.39 -5.55 -1.99
CA ALA A 194 17.15 -6.49 -0.89
C ALA A 194 16.93 -5.77 0.45
N THR A 195 17.62 -4.66 0.70
CA THR A 195 17.45 -3.92 1.96
C THR A 195 16.11 -3.21 2.00
N GLY A 196 15.75 -2.45 0.95
CA GLY A 196 14.43 -1.83 0.82
C GLY A 196 13.28 -2.84 0.91
N LEU A 197 13.42 -4.00 0.27
CA LEU A 197 12.42 -5.06 0.33
C LEU A 197 12.24 -5.63 1.74
N ASN A 198 13.33 -5.85 2.48
CA ASN A 198 13.26 -6.33 3.86
C ASN A 198 12.63 -5.28 4.79
N VAL A 199 12.97 -4.01 4.62
CA VAL A 199 12.35 -2.90 5.37
C VAL A 199 10.85 -2.84 5.09
N PHE A 200 10.44 -2.98 3.84
CA PHE A 200 9.04 -3.05 3.44
C PHE A 200 8.31 -4.23 4.12
N TYR A 201 8.87 -5.44 4.09
CA TYR A 201 8.23 -6.59 4.75
C TYR A 201 8.15 -6.42 6.26
N LEU A 202 9.16 -5.85 6.89
CA LEU A 202 9.11 -5.50 8.31
C LEU A 202 8.00 -4.49 8.58
N ALA A 203 7.93 -3.43 7.78
CA ALA A 203 6.90 -2.39 7.89
C ALA A 203 5.48 -2.97 7.80
N VAL A 204 5.22 -3.78 6.77
CA VAL A 204 3.93 -4.45 6.58
C VAL A 204 3.62 -5.40 7.75
N SER A 205 4.62 -6.13 8.26
CA SER A 205 4.44 -7.01 9.42
C SER A 205 4.03 -6.23 10.68
N LEU A 206 4.66 -5.08 10.93
CA LEU A 206 4.30 -4.19 12.03
C LEU A 206 2.88 -3.64 11.86
N ILE A 207 2.49 -3.26 10.64
CA ILE A 207 1.12 -2.80 10.34
C ILE A 207 0.11 -3.90 10.64
N ILE A 208 0.33 -5.12 10.13
CA ILE A 208 -0.52 -6.29 10.37
C ILE A 208 -0.71 -6.54 11.87
N MET A 209 0.39 -6.58 12.62
CA MET A 209 0.34 -6.77 14.07
C MET A 209 -0.37 -5.61 14.78
N GLY A 210 -0.08 -4.38 14.35
CA GLY A 210 -0.69 -3.18 14.89
C GLY A 210 -2.20 -3.18 14.75
N VAL A 211 -2.72 -3.50 13.55
CA VAL A 211 -4.16 -3.70 13.32
C VAL A 211 -4.70 -4.84 14.19
N GLY A 212 -3.96 -5.95 14.29
CA GLY A 212 -4.33 -7.10 15.09
C GLY A 212 -4.61 -6.78 16.56
N PHE A 213 -3.78 -5.94 17.20
CA PHE A 213 -4.00 -5.54 18.58
C PHE A 213 -4.99 -4.38 18.73
N LEU A 214 -5.11 -3.52 17.73
CA LEU A 214 -5.94 -2.32 17.81
C LEU A 214 -7.43 -2.60 17.53
N LYS A 215 -7.77 -3.25 16.41
CA LYS A 215 -9.16 -3.47 15.96
C LYS A 215 -10.08 -4.13 17.00
N PRO A 216 -9.75 -5.31 17.57
CA PRO A 216 -10.67 -6.02 18.46
C PRO A 216 -10.87 -5.26 19.79
N ASN A 217 -9.88 -4.45 20.19
CA ASN A 217 -9.85 -3.83 21.50
C ASN A 217 -10.45 -2.42 21.53
N ILE A 218 -10.46 -1.69 20.40
CA ILE A 218 -11.09 -0.35 20.34
C ILE A 218 -12.57 -0.43 20.71
N SER A 219 -13.34 -1.34 20.11
CA SER A 219 -14.77 -1.49 20.39
C SER A 219 -15.05 -1.81 21.85
N THR A 220 -14.21 -2.64 22.48
CA THR A 220 -14.31 -2.96 23.90
C THR A 220 -14.06 -1.72 24.77
N ILE A 221 -13.09 -0.87 24.42
CA ILE A 221 -12.86 0.39 25.15
C ILE A 221 -14.03 1.34 24.95
N VAL A 222 -14.60 1.47 23.75
CA VAL A 222 -15.78 2.32 23.51
C VAL A 222 -16.93 1.90 24.44
N GLY A 223 -17.19 0.60 24.57
CA GLY A 223 -18.24 0.08 25.47
C GLY A 223 -18.00 0.39 26.96
N GLN A 224 -16.74 0.59 27.36
CA GLN A 224 -16.34 0.94 28.73
C GLN A 224 -16.33 2.46 29.01
N LEU A 225 -16.46 3.31 27.98
CA LEU A 225 -16.44 4.76 28.15
C LEU A 225 -17.75 5.33 28.70
N TYR A 226 -18.84 4.57 28.61
CA TYR A 226 -20.17 4.98 29.05
C TYR A 226 -20.62 4.17 30.25
N GLU A 227 -21.34 4.82 31.16
CA GLU A 227 -21.97 4.15 32.30
C GLU A 227 -23.08 3.19 31.82
N GLN A 228 -23.39 2.20 32.65
CA GLN A 228 -24.44 1.23 32.33
C GLN A 228 -25.80 1.92 32.34
N GLY A 229 -26.55 1.82 31.23
CA GLY A 229 -27.85 2.49 31.06
C GLY A 229 -27.76 3.92 30.52
N ASP A 230 -26.58 4.39 30.10
CA ASP A 230 -26.45 5.69 29.42
C ASP A 230 -27.11 5.64 28.02
N PRO A 231 -28.17 6.42 27.74
CA PRO A 231 -28.88 6.38 26.47
C PRO A 231 -28.00 6.80 25.27
N ARG A 232 -26.90 7.52 25.50
CA ARG A 232 -25.93 7.88 24.44
C ARG A 232 -25.17 6.66 23.93
N ARG A 233 -25.03 5.62 24.74
CA ARG A 233 -24.41 4.35 24.34
C ARG A 233 -25.28 3.63 23.31
N ASP A 234 -26.59 3.60 23.52
CA ASP A 234 -27.53 2.86 22.68
C ASP A 234 -27.68 3.49 21.29
N SER A 235 -27.55 4.81 21.19
CA SER A 235 -27.56 5.54 19.91
C SER A 235 -26.44 5.14 18.94
N GLY A 236 -25.40 4.46 19.41
CA GLY A 236 -24.31 3.93 18.57
C GLY A 236 -24.56 2.53 17.99
N PHE A 237 -25.66 1.87 18.38
CA PHE A 237 -26.00 0.49 17.96
C PHE A 237 -27.34 0.37 17.20
N THR A 238 -28.09 1.47 17.08
CA THR A 238 -29.34 1.61 16.29
C THR A 238 -29.08 2.31 14.97
#